data_AF-A0A543CCI2-F1
#
_entry.id   AF-A0A543CCI2-F1
#
_cell.length_a   1.000
_cell.length_b   1.000
_cell.length_c   1.000
_cell.angle_alpha   90.00
_cell.angle_beta   90.00
_cell.angle_gamma   90.00
#
_symmetry.space_group_name_H-M   'P 1'
#
loop_
_entity.id
_entity.type
_entity.pdbx_description
1 polymer ?
#
loop_
_entity_poly.entity_id
_entity_poly.type
_entity_poly.pdbx_seq_one_letter_code
_entity_poly.pdbx_strand_id
1 'polypeptide(L)'
;MSDPHRDADLMLVRDAQAGDVAALGALFERYRPAMFAVALSVLGRPSDAEDAVQDAMLTALGRIRDLRDPGAVGPWLKMIARNCCRMHVRANLPVPVAERLPSPRLAMAADPALLVEDHAARDWVWHAVEQLSEPLRVVTLLRYFTRVRTYDQIGAICGIPVGTVRSRLSKARSTLARHLREAGAQAHADVDVITTARRREAEQVLLPGPREYAATLRDAWHPGLRTTWPDGRHTLGVDPVIELLDRSAGAGVEQRLTTVVASRQIVIWETDTLNPPEDPYHCPAGSAWLMWLDTGRVGRLRLFSEPHAA
;
A
#
# COMPACT_ATOMS: atom_id res chain seq x y z
N MET A 1 -11.10 25.06 -34.70
CA MET A 1 -9.74 24.50 -34.88
C MET A 1 -9.38 23.83 -33.57
N SER A 2 -9.30 22.51 -33.55
CA SER A 2 -8.94 21.77 -32.33
C SER A 2 -7.47 22.03 -32.00
N ASP A 3 -7.14 22.15 -30.72
CA ASP A 3 -5.76 22.32 -30.25
C ASP A 3 -5.01 20.99 -30.52
N PRO A 4 -3.96 20.98 -31.35
CA PRO A 4 -3.24 19.75 -31.71
C PRO A 4 -2.64 19.03 -30.48
N HIS A 5 -2.38 19.75 -29.37
CA HIS A 5 -1.97 19.13 -28.12
C HIS A 5 -3.11 18.39 -27.41
N ARG A 6 -4.33 18.93 -27.49
CA ARG A 6 -5.53 18.31 -26.94
C ARG A 6 -5.89 17.02 -27.68
N ASP A 7 -5.82 17.04 -29.01
CA ASP A 7 -6.11 15.84 -29.82
C ASP A 7 -5.07 14.73 -29.60
N ALA A 8 -3.79 15.09 -29.46
CA ALA A 8 -2.73 14.15 -29.09
C ALA A 8 -2.94 13.56 -27.69
N ASP A 9 -3.34 14.37 -26.71
CA ASP A 9 -3.62 13.90 -25.35
C ASP A 9 -4.86 12.97 -25.31
N LEU A 10 -5.89 13.28 -26.09
CA LEU A 10 -7.06 12.41 -26.23
C LEU A 10 -6.68 11.01 -26.71
N MET A 11 -5.79 10.90 -27.71
CA MET A 11 -5.29 9.62 -28.20
C MET A 11 -4.47 8.91 -27.13
N LEU A 12 -3.49 9.60 -26.52
CA LEU A 12 -2.65 9.02 -25.48
C LEU A 12 -3.46 8.50 -24.28
N VAL A 13 -4.53 9.20 -23.90
CA VAL A 13 -5.41 8.74 -22.82
C VAL A 13 -6.18 7.49 -23.23
N ARG A 14 -6.71 7.42 -24.45
CA ARG A 14 -7.43 6.24 -24.94
C ARG A 14 -6.52 5.02 -25.01
N ASP A 15 -5.31 5.21 -25.52
CA ASP A 15 -4.30 4.14 -25.60
C ASP A 15 -3.88 3.70 -24.19
N ALA A 16 -3.65 4.64 -23.27
CA ALA A 16 -3.37 4.33 -21.88
C ALA A 16 -4.52 3.57 -21.19
N GLN A 17 -5.78 3.94 -21.48
CA GLN A 17 -6.96 3.22 -20.99
C GLN A 17 -7.03 1.80 -21.55
N ALA A 18 -6.63 1.60 -22.81
CA ALA A 18 -6.51 0.29 -23.44
C ALA A 18 -5.32 -0.54 -22.90
N GLY A 19 -4.46 0.04 -22.06
CA GLY A 19 -3.31 -0.62 -21.45
C GLY A 19 -1.96 -0.29 -22.08
N ASP A 20 -1.90 0.71 -22.98
CA ASP A 20 -0.64 1.21 -23.54
C ASP A 20 0.11 2.05 -22.49
N VAL A 21 1.17 1.44 -21.97
CA VAL A 21 2.04 2.02 -20.96
C VAL A 21 2.88 3.16 -21.52
N ALA A 22 3.30 3.07 -22.78
CA ALA A 22 4.09 4.11 -23.42
C ALA A 22 3.25 5.38 -23.57
N ALA A 23 1.96 5.22 -23.91
CA ALA A 23 1.02 6.32 -23.97
C ALA A 23 0.82 7.00 -22.60
N LEU A 24 0.68 6.21 -21.54
CA LEU A 24 0.60 6.73 -20.17
C LEU A 24 1.90 7.42 -19.71
N GLY A 25 3.06 6.85 -20.05
CA GLY A 25 4.36 7.44 -19.78
C GLY A 25 4.53 8.80 -20.46
N ALA A 26 4.07 8.92 -21.71
CA ALA A 26 4.08 10.19 -22.45
C ALA A 26 3.16 11.24 -21.79
N LEU A 27 1.97 10.85 -21.32
CA LEU A 27 1.10 11.74 -20.54
C LEU A 27 1.80 12.21 -19.25
N PHE A 28 2.43 11.30 -18.51
CA PHE A 28 3.12 11.66 -17.27
C PHE A 28 4.26 12.63 -17.52
N GLU A 29 5.11 12.43 -18.53
CA GLU A 29 6.18 13.38 -18.79
C GLU A 29 5.67 14.74 -19.25
N ARG A 30 4.60 14.78 -20.05
CA ARG A 30 3.96 16.02 -20.47
C ARG A 30 3.38 16.79 -19.27
N TYR A 31 2.75 16.10 -18.33
CA TYR A 31 2.03 16.74 -17.21
C TYR A 31 2.84 16.86 -15.92
N ARG A 32 4.03 16.22 -15.83
CA ARG A 32 4.93 16.25 -14.67
C ARG A 32 5.24 17.68 -14.20
N PRO A 33 5.63 18.65 -15.05
CA PRO A 33 5.94 20.01 -14.59
C PRO A 33 4.73 20.71 -13.96
N ALA A 34 3.54 20.49 -14.52
CA ALA A 34 2.30 21.10 -14.04
C ALA A 34 1.83 20.50 -12.71
N MET A 35 1.97 19.18 -12.54
CA MET A 35 1.74 18.51 -11.27
C MET A 35 2.75 18.97 -10.20
N PHE A 36 4.02 19.12 -10.60
CA PHE A 36 5.08 19.59 -9.71
C PHE A 36 4.85 21.03 -9.24
N ALA A 37 4.44 21.93 -10.12
CA ALA A 37 4.09 23.30 -9.74
C ALA A 37 2.95 23.33 -8.70
N VAL A 38 1.90 22.51 -8.90
CA VAL A 38 0.82 22.35 -7.91
C VAL A 38 1.39 21.82 -6.60
N ALA A 39 2.19 20.76 -6.63
CA ALA A 39 2.72 20.15 -5.42
C ALA A 39 3.65 21.09 -4.65
N LEU A 40 4.52 21.81 -5.35
CA LEU A 40 5.42 22.80 -4.77
C LEU A 40 4.64 23.94 -4.13
N SER A 41 3.57 24.43 -4.76
CA SER A 41 2.72 25.47 -4.17
C SER A 41 2.02 25.04 -2.89
N VAL A 42 1.77 23.74 -2.71
CA VAL A 42 1.09 23.20 -1.51
C VAL A 42 2.09 22.83 -0.41
N LEU A 43 3.24 22.25 -0.78
CA LEU A 43 4.18 21.66 0.17
C LEU A 43 5.37 22.56 0.49
N GLY A 44 5.66 23.56 -0.35
CA GLY A 44 6.73 24.55 -0.15
C GLY A 44 8.16 24.00 -0.25
N ARG A 45 8.35 22.68 -0.30
CA ARG A 45 9.65 22.01 -0.41
C ARG A 45 9.74 21.22 -1.71
N PRO A 46 10.79 21.43 -2.53
CA PRO A 46 10.96 20.70 -3.79
C PRO A 46 10.95 19.18 -3.63
N SER A 47 11.64 18.63 -2.63
CA SER A 47 11.70 17.19 -2.39
C SER A 47 10.32 16.58 -2.07
N ASP A 48 9.54 17.22 -1.19
CA ASP A 48 8.21 16.75 -0.84
C ASP A 48 7.24 16.91 -2.03
N ALA A 49 7.44 17.93 -2.87
CA ALA A 49 6.70 18.11 -4.10
C ALA A 49 7.00 17.03 -5.14
N GLU A 50 8.27 16.62 -5.30
CA GLU A 50 8.64 15.51 -6.19
C GLU A 50 8.02 14.19 -5.72
N ASP A 51 8.06 13.92 -4.41
CA ASP A 51 7.45 12.73 -3.81
C ASP A 51 5.92 12.72 -4.05
N ALA A 52 5.24 13.85 -3.87
CA ALA A 52 3.80 13.95 -4.11
C ALA A 52 3.41 13.80 -5.59
N VAL A 53 4.21 14.32 -6.53
CA VAL A 53 3.99 14.11 -7.97
C VAL A 53 4.15 12.64 -8.32
N GLN A 54 5.14 11.99 -7.74
CA GLN A 54 5.40 10.57 -7.95
C GLN A 54 4.28 9.68 -7.39
N ASP A 55 3.78 9.98 -6.19
CA ASP A 55 2.58 9.31 -5.65
C ASP A 55 1.37 9.52 -6.55
N ALA A 56 1.23 10.71 -7.13
CA ALA A 56 0.12 11.05 -8.00
C ALA A 56 0.17 10.32 -9.35
N MET A 57 1.36 10.15 -9.94
CA MET A 57 1.53 9.35 -11.15
C MET A 57 1.16 7.88 -10.92
N LEU A 58 1.56 7.30 -9.79
CA LEU A 58 1.16 5.93 -9.44
C LEU A 58 -0.34 5.80 -9.16
N THR A 59 -0.93 6.79 -8.49
CA THR A 59 -2.38 6.85 -8.29
C THR A 59 -3.11 6.97 -9.62
N ALA A 60 -2.58 7.76 -10.56
CA ALA A 60 -3.14 7.89 -11.89
C ALA A 60 -3.00 6.61 -12.72
N LEU A 61 -1.89 5.88 -12.60
CA LEU A 61 -1.70 4.58 -13.26
C LEU A 61 -2.83 3.60 -12.92
N GLY A 62 -3.19 3.48 -11.64
CA GLY A 62 -4.28 2.60 -11.20
C GLY A 62 -5.69 3.11 -11.51
N ARG A 63 -5.84 4.36 -11.97
CA ARG A 63 -7.15 5.04 -12.11
C ARG A 63 -7.38 5.65 -13.48
N ILE A 64 -6.48 5.47 -14.44
CA ILE A 64 -6.60 6.09 -15.77
C ILE A 64 -7.89 5.66 -16.49
N ARG A 65 -8.38 4.44 -16.22
CA ARG A 65 -9.66 3.92 -16.72
C ARG A 65 -10.88 4.62 -16.10
N ASP A 66 -10.75 5.23 -14.92
CA ASP A 66 -11.81 6.02 -14.29
C ASP A 66 -12.03 7.39 -14.99
N LEU A 67 -11.09 7.82 -15.83
CA LEU A 67 -11.15 9.13 -16.49
C LEU A 67 -12.21 9.11 -17.61
N ARG A 68 -13.41 9.61 -17.28
CA ARG A 68 -14.56 9.61 -18.19
C ARG A 68 -14.40 10.54 -19.40
N ASP A 69 -13.75 11.68 -19.21
CA ASP A 69 -13.44 12.63 -20.28
C ASP A 69 -11.92 12.65 -20.51
N PRO A 70 -11.43 12.01 -21.58
CA PRO A 70 -10.02 12.05 -21.93
C PRO A 70 -9.46 13.46 -22.11
N GLY A 71 -10.31 14.44 -22.48
CA GLY A 71 -9.91 15.84 -22.63
C GLY A 71 -9.63 16.54 -21.30
N ALA A 72 -9.98 15.93 -20.18
CA ALA A 72 -9.79 16.47 -18.84
C ALA A 72 -8.54 15.91 -18.13
N VAL A 73 -7.64 15.21 -18.84
CA VAL A 73 -6.46 14.57 -18.25
C VAL A 73 -5.57 15.53 -17.45
N GLY A 74 -5.33 16.74 -17.96
CA GLY A 74 -4.53 17.75 -17.26
C GLY A 74 -5.11 18.17 -15.91
N PRO A 75 -6.36 18.70 -15.85
CA PRO A 75 -7.05 18.98 -14.60
C PRO A 75 -7.15 17.77 -13.66
N TRP A 76 -7.39 16.58 -14.19
CA TRP A 76 -7.48 15.35 -13.40
C TRP A 76 -6.14 14.98 -12.74
N LEU A 77 -5.03 15.02 -13.47
CA LEU A 77 -3.68 14.78 -12.91
C LEU A 77 -3.29 15.81 -11.84
N LYS A 78 -3.62 17.09 -12.06
CA LYS A 78 -3.43 18.15 -11.06
C LYS A 78 -4.25 17.92 -9.80
N MET A 79 -5.49 17.44 -9.95
CA MET A 79 -6.35 17.08 -8.81
C MET A 79 -5.74 15.95 -8.00
N ILE A 80 -5.27 14.89 -8.65
CA ILE A 80 -4.59 13.77 -7.98
C ILE A 80 -3.35 14.27 -7.24
N ALA A 81 -2.49 15.07 -7.89
CA ALA A 81 -1.32 15.69 -7.27
C ALA A 81 -1.69 16.48 -6.01
N ARG A 82 -2.72 17.31 -6.07
CA ARG A 82 -3.22 18.07 -4.91
C ARG A 82 -3.71 17.16 -3.78
N ASN A 83 -4.38 16.05 -4.10
CA ASN A 83 -4.83 15.08 -3.09
C ASN A 83 -3.64 14.39 -2.41
N CYS A 84 -2.62 13.98 -3.16
CA CYS A 84 -1.38 13.44 -2.61
C CYS A 84 -0.70 14.47 -1.68
N CYS A 85 -0.61 15.74 -2.09
CA CYS A 85 -0.05 16.79 -1.24
C CYS A 85 -0.81 16.97 0.07
N ARG A 86 -2.16 16.91 0.04
CA ARG A 86 -2.97 17.00 1.26
C ARG A 86 -2.72 15.83 2.22
N MET A 87 -2.41 14.63 1.70
CA MET A 87 -2.03 13.50 2.54
C MET A 87 -0.66 13.75 3.20
N HIS A 88 0.30 14.30 2.47
CA HIS A 88 1.61 14.70 3.00
C HIS A 88 1.49 15.81 4.07
N VAL A 89 0.65 16.83 3.86
CA VAL A 89 0.42 17.90 4.85
C VAL A 89 -0.23 17.37 6.12
N ARG A 90 -1.25 16.50 6.00
CA ARG A 90 -1.92 15.89 7.17
C ARG A 90 -0.99 15.04 8.03
N ALA A 91 0.10 14.51 7.45
CA ALA A 91 1.11 13.78 8.19
C ALA A 91 2.08 14.68 8.97
N ASN A 92 2.20 15.97 8.60
CA ASN A 92 3.19 16.90 9.13
C ASN A 92 2.63 17.95 10.12
N LEU A 93 1.33 17.93 10.42
CA LEU A 93 0.73 18.77 11.47
C LEU A 93 0.45 17.92 12.72
N PRO A 94 0.92 18.33 13.92
CA PRO A 94 0.19 18.01 15.14
C PRO A 94 -1.19 18.65 14.97
N VAL A 95 -2.26 17.85 15.08
CA VAL A 95 -3.65 18.26 14.79
C VAL A 95 -3.98 19.61 15.44
N PRO A 96 -4.59 20.53 14.67
CA PRO A 96 -5.77 21.21 15.20
C PRO A 96 -6.95 21.09 14.25
N VAL A 97 -8.13 21.00 14.86
CA VAL A 97 -9.43 20.86 14.23
C VAL A 97 -9.86 22.17 13.54
N ALA A 98 -10.55 22.01 12.42
CA ALA A 98 -11.43 22.96 11.71
C ALA A 98 -10.81 24.06 10.83
N GLU A 99 -10.91 23.84 9.51
CA GLU A 99 -11.75 24.70 8.66
C GLU A 99 -12.25 23.89 7.46
N ARG A 100 -13.55 23.54 7.49
CA ARG A 100 -14.24 22.89 6.37
C ARG A 100 -14.73 23.96 5.40
N LEU A 101 -13.96 24.25 4.36
CA LEU A 101 -14.53 24.78 3.14
C LEU A 101 -15.26 23.65 2.38
N PRO A 102 -16.44 23.93 1.80
CA PRO A 102 -17.28 22.91 1.18
C PRO A 102 -16.59 22.33 -0.06
N SER A 103 -16.11 21.09 0.09
CA SER A 103 -15.75 20.24 -1.04
C SER A 103 -17.04 19.86 -1.78
N PRO A 104 -17.15 20.00 -3.11
CA PRO A 104 -18.22 19.35 -3.83
C PRO A 104 -18.10 17.85 -3.57
N ARG A 105 -19.10 17.30 -2.86
CA ARG A 105 -19.23 15.87 -2.58
C ARG A 105 -19.59 15.19 -3.89
N LEU A 106 -18.60 14.64 -4.58
CA LEU A 106 -18.81 13.40 -5.32
C LEU A 106 -18.44 12.29 -4.33
N ALA A 107 -19.42 11.43 -4.03
CA ALA A 107 -19.34 10.39 -3.03
C ALA A 107 -18.03 9.60 -3.12
N MET A 108 -17.10 9.89 -2.21
CA MET A 108 -15.85 9.16 -2.00
C MET A 108 -16.07 8.01 -1.00
N ALA A 109 -17.06 7.17 -1.30
CA ALA A 109 -17.16 5.85 -0.71
C ALA A 109 -16.90 4.86 -1.83
N ALA A 110 -15.63 4.69 -2.20
CA ALA A 110 -15.23 3.47 -2.86
C ALA A 110 -15.13 2.43 -1.74
N ASP A 111 -16.19 1.64 -1.60
CA ASP A 111 -16.18 0.41 -0.83
C ASP A 111 -14.94 -0.42 -1.26
N PRO A 112 -14.05 -0.84 -0.32
CA PRO A 112 -12.92 -1.72 -0.65
C PRO A 112 -13.35 -3.01 -1.37
N ALA A 113 -14.63 -3.41 -1.24
CA ALA A 113 -15.21 -4.55 -1.93
C ALA A 113 -15.53 -4.32 -3.43
N LEU A 114 -15.56 -3.07 -3.92
CA LEU A 114 -15.85 -2.74 -5.33
C LEU A 114 -14.59 -2.66 -6.22
N LEU A 115 -13.42 -2.93 -5.66
CA LEU A 115 -12.16 -3.08 -6.42
C LEU A 115 -12.03 -4.48 -7.03
N VAL A 116 -13.09 -5.08 -7.56
CA VAL A 116 -13.09 -6.46 -8.08
C VAL A 116 -13.07 -6.57 -9.61
N GLU A 117 -13.16 -5.48 -10.38
CA GLU A 117 -13.09 -5.60 -11.85
C GLU A 117 -11.97 -4.73 -12.45
N ASP A 118 -10.78 -5.33 -12.60
CA ASP A 118 -9.94 -5.26 -13.82
C ASP A 118 -8.68 -6.14 -13.73
N HIS A 119 -8.83 -7.44 -14.02
CA HIS A 119 -7.82 -8.47 -13.73
C HIS A 119 -6.49 -8.28 -14.50
N ALA A 120 -6.55 -7.96 -15.80
CA ALA A 120 -5.35 -7.85 -16.65
C ALA A 120 -4.44 -6.65 -16.28
N ALA A 121 -5.01 -5.56 -15.77
CA ALA A 121 -4.27 -4.36 -15.36
C ALA A 121 -3.60 -4.50 -13.97
N ARG A 122 -4.00 -5.50 -13.17
CA ARG A 122 -3.30 -5.82 -11.91
C ARG A 122 -2.11 -6.73 -12.14
N ASP A 123 -2.23 -7.66 -13.06
CA ASP A 123 -1.21 -8.70 -13.30
C ASP A 123 0.16 -8.13 -13.68
N TRP A 124 0.22 -7.17 -14.60
CA TRP A 124 1.48 -6.56 -15.03
C TRP A 124 2.11 -5.63 -13.98
N VAL A 125 1.29 -4.88 -13.22
CA VAL A 125 1.78 -4.06 -12.09
C VAL A 125 2.37 -4.96 -11.02
N TRP A 126 1.67 -6.05 -10.69
CA TRP A 126 2.17 -7.01 -9.71
C TRP A 126 3.44 -7.70 -10.20
N HIS A 127 3.50 -8.09 -11.47
CA HIS A 127 4.72 -8.62 -12.08
C HIS A 127 5.89 -7.64 -11.94
N ALA A 128 5.69 -6.36 -12.23
CA ALA A 128 6.71 -5.34 -12.07
C ALA A 128 7.15 -5.17 -10.60
N VAL A 129 6.22 -5.28 -9.65
CA VAL A 129 6.50 -5.29 -8.21
C VAL A 129 7.31 -6.54 -7.81
N GLU A 130 7.04 -7.70 -8.41
CA GLU A 130 7.83 -8.91 -8.21
C GLU A 130 9.25 -8.78 -8.76
N GLN A 131 9.51 -7.90 -9.73
CA GLN A 131 10.87 -7.62 -10.20
C GLN A 131 11.69 -6.71 -9.27
N LEU A 132 11.06 -6.09 -8.25
CA LEU A 132 11.79 -5.26 -7.28
C LEU A 132 12.64 -6.12 -6.33
N SER A 133 13.82 -5.64 -5.94
CA SER A 133 14.55 -6.27 -4.83
C SER A 133 13.74 -6.20 -3.54
N GLU A 134 13.93 -7.17 -2.64
CA GLU A 134 13.14 -7.27 -1.39
C GLU A 134 12.99 -5.93 -0.64
N PRO A 135 14.06 -5.13 -0.40
CA PRO A 135 13.91 -3.88 0.35
C PRO A 135 13.07 -2.82 -0.38
N LEU A 136 13.08 -2.82 -1.71
CA LEU A 136 12.27 -1.94 -2.54
C LEU A 136 10.82 -2.43 -2.60
N ARG A 137 10.63 -3.75 -2.69
CA ARG A 137 9.32 -4.39 -2.71
C ARG A 137 8.55 -4.12 -1.42
N VAL A 138 9.19 -4.32 -0.26
CA VAL A 138 8.56 -4.08 1.06
C VAL A 138 7.99 -2.66 1.16
N VAL A 139 8.81 -1.63 0.89
CA VAL A 139 8.36 -0.23 1.03
C VAL A 139 7.28 0.13 0.00
N THR A 140 7.32 -0.50 -1.18
CA THR A 140 6.32 -0.31 -2.24
C THR A 140 4.98 -0.92 -1.85
N LEU A 141 5.00 -2.16 -1.35
CA LEU A 141 3.79 -2.85 -0.86
C LEU A 141 3.13 -2.06 0.26
N LEU A 142 3.90 -1.67 1.29
CA LEU A 142 3.42 -0.86 2.40
C LEU A 142 2.84 0.49 1.93
N ARG A 143 3.51 1.18 1.00
CA ARG A 143 3.07 2.51 0.56
C ARG A 143 1.77 2.49 -0.25
N TYR A 144 1.62 1.53 -1.16
CA TYR A 144 0.59 1.60 -2.20
C TYR A 144 -0.52 0.56 -2.05
N PHE A 145 -0.29 -0.51 -1.29
CA PHE A 145 -1.21 -1.65 -1.21
C PHE A 145 -1.76 -1.87 0.20
N THR A 146 -1.30 -1.11 1.20
CA THR A 146 -1.80 -1.20 2.58
C THR A 146 -2.36 0.13 3.06
N ARG A 147 -2.90 0.18 4.29
CA ARG A 147 -3.48 1.39 4.89
C ARG A 147 -2.43 2.37 5.40
N VAL A 148 -1.15 2.00 5.40
CA VAL A 148 -0.02 2.84 5.83
C VAL A 148 0.07 4.11 4.97
N ARG A 149 -0.01 5.29 5.59
CA ARG A 149 -0.14 6.57 4.87
C ARG A 149 1.12 7.41 4.85
N THR A 150 2.07 7.17 5.76
CA THR A 150 3.23 8.07 5.96
C THR A 150 4.55 7.34 5.79
N TYR A 151 5.61 8.07 5.40
CA TYR A 151 6.94 7.48 5.29
C TYR A 151 7.53 7.15 6.65
N ASP A 152 7.16 7.89 7.71
CA ASP A 152 7.55 7.59 9.09
C ASP A 152 6.96 6.27 9.57
N GLN A 153 5.69 5.99 9.28
CA GLN A 153 5.09 4.68 9.58
C GLN A 153 5.79 3.55 8.81
N ILE A 154 6.08 3.73 7.52
CA ILE A 154 6.85 2.73 6.75
C ILE A 154 8.23 2.53 7.37
N GLY A 155 8.90 3.62 7.80
CA GLY A 155 10.19 3.59 8.46
C GLY A 155 10.13 2.80 9.78
N ALA A 156 9.11 3.04 10.60
CA ALA A 156 8.88 2.33 11.85
C ALA A 156 8.60 0.84 11.62
N ILE A 157 7.69 0.50 10.69
CA ILE A 157 7.37 -0.89 10.31
C ILE A 157 8.62 -1.63 9.81
N CYS A 158 9.42 -0.99 8.96
CA CYS A 158 10.63 -1.60 8.40
C CYS A 158 11.85 -1.53 9.34
N GLY A 159 11.81 -0.70 10.38
CA GLY A 159 12.96 -0.36 11.22
C GLY A 159 14.09 0.34 10.47
N ILE A 160 13.77 1.28 9.59
CA ILE A 160 14.73 2.04 8.79
C ILE A 160 14.44 3.55 8.89
N PRO A 161 15.44 4.42 8.71
CA PRO A 161 15.23 5.86 8.68
C PRO A 161 14.26 6.30 7.57
N VAL A 162 13.46 7.34 7.82
CA VAL A 162 12.53 7.91 6.83
C VAL A 162 13.22 8.34 5.53
N GLY A 163 14.47 8.82 5.61
CA GLY A 163 15.30 9.12 4.44
C GLY A 163 15.61 7.88 3.59
N THR A 164 15.78 6.71 4.22
CA THR A 164 15.94 5.43 3.54
C THR A 164 14.64 4.96 2.90
N VAL A 165 13.49 5.23 3.52
CA VAL A 165 12.18 4.98 2.90
C VAL A 165 12.03 5.79 1.61
N ARG A 166 12.32 7.10 1.67
CA ARG A 166 12.27 8.00 0.50
C ARG A 166 13.17 7.51 -0.63
N SER A 167 14.43 7.18 -0.33
CA SER A 167 15.38 6.73 -1.36
C SER A 167 15.00 5.38 -1.96
N ARG A 168 14.49 4.44 -1.16
CA ARG A 168 13.97 3.15 -1.64
C ARG A 168 12.72 3.33 -2.49
N LEU A 169 11.75 4.15 -2.08
CA LEU A 169 10.56 4.42 -2.89
C LEU A 169 10.93 5.09 -4.21
N SER A 170 11.84 6.07 -4.20
CA SER A 170 12.35 6.70 -5.42
C SER A 170 12.99 5.67 -6.36
N LYS A 171 13.85 4.79 -5.84
CA LYS A 171 14.47 3.73 -6.64
C LYS A 171 13.45 2.72 -7.16
N ALA A 172 12.49 2.32 -6.33
CA ALA A 172 11.40 1.42 -6.70
C ALA A 172 10.59 2.00 -7.85
N ARG A 173 10.22 3.28 -7.79
CA ARG A 173 9.49 3.98 -8.85
C ARG A 173 10.24 3.99 -10.16
N SER A 174 11.53 4.32 -10.16
CA SER A 174 12.36 4.29 -11.36
C SER A 174 12.47 2.89 -11.97
N THR A 175 12.58 1.86 -11.12
CA THR A 175 12.62 0.46 -11.55
C THR A 175 11.28 -0.01 -12.12
N LEU A 176 10.16 0.31 -11.45
CA LEU A 176 8.82 0.03 -11.93
C LEU A 176 8.56 0.72 -13.27
N ALA A 177 8.85 2.02 -13.37
CA ALA A 177 8.67 2.77 -14.62
C ALA A 177 9.46 2.17 -15.79
N ARG A 178 10.64 1.58 -15.54
CA ARG A 178 11.41 0.85 -16.55
C ARG A 178 10.74 -0.47 -16.93
N HIS A 179 10.38 -1.31 -15.95
CA HIS A 179 9.73 -2.60 -16.22
C HIS A 179 8.37 -2.44 -16.90
N LEU A 180 7.58 -1.45 -16.49
CA LEU A 180 6.29 -1.16 -17.10
C LEU A 180 6.45 -0.73 -18.57
N ARG A 181 7.52 0.01 -18.91
CA ARG A 181 7.86 0.34 -20.32
C ARG A 181 8.29 -0.88 -21.13
N GLU A 182 8.93 -1.86 -20.50
CA GLU A 182 9.40 -3.10 -21.14
C GLU A 182 8.29 -4.17 -21.26
N ALA A 183 7.28 -4.14 -20.38
CA ALA A 183 6.29 -5.21 -20.19
C ALA A 183 5.03 -5.15 -21.08
N GLY A 184 5.02 -4.32 -22.12
CA GLY A 184 3.93 -4.32 -23.11
C GLY A 184 3.95 -5.59 -23.96
N ALA A 185 3.48 -6.74 -23.44
CA ALA A 185 2.90 -7.89 -24.20
C ALA A 185 2.83 -9.23 -23.43
N GLN A 186 2.86 -9.31 -22.09
CA GLN A 186 2.74 -10.62 -21.42
C GLN A 186 1.79 -10.60 -20.22
N ALA A 187 0.58 -11.13 -20.45
CA ALA A 187 -0.35 -11.51 -19.41
C ALA A 187 0.28 -12.59 -18.52
N HIS A 188 0.33 -12.35 -17.22
CA HIS A 188 0.86 -13.28 -16.23
C HIS A 188 -0.25 -13.62 -15.24
N ALA A 189 -0.66 -14.88 -15.23
CA ALA A 189 -1.59 -15.43 -14.25
C ALA A 189 -0.94 -15.60 -12.85
N ASP A 190 -1.80 -15.72 -11.83
CA ASP A 190 -1.59 -16.27 -10.48
C ASP A 190 -1.49 -15.29 -9.28
N VAL A 191 -1.67 -13.98 -9.46
CA VAL A 191 -1.64 -13.03 -8.32
C VAL A 191 -2.85 -13.21 -7.40
N ASP A 192 -4.03 -13.36 -7.99
CA ASP A 192 -5.27 -13.55 -7.23
C ASP A 192 -5.33 -14.90 -6.54
N VAL A 193 -4.72 -15.94 -7.14
CA VAL A 193 -4.61 -17.26 -6.51
C VAL A 193 -3.74 -17.18 -5.26
N ILE A 194 -2.58 -16.52 -5.34
CA ILE A 194 -1.69 -16.32 -4.20
C ILE A 194 -2.37 -15.45 -3.13
N THR A 195 -2.98 -14.33 -3.53
CA THR A 195 -3.63 -13.40 -2.60
C THR A 195 -4.84 -14.05 -1.91
N THR A 196 -5.63 -14.83 -2.64
CA THR A 196 -6.79 -15.56 -2.10
C THR A 196 -6.35 -16.68 -1.15
N ALA A 197 -5.33 -17.45 -1.52
CA ALA A 197 -4.79 -18.50 -0.65
C ALA A 197 -4.22 -17.91 0.65
N ARG A 198 -3.48 -16.81 0.56
CA ARG A 198 -2.91 -16.14 1.75
C ARG A 198 -3.95 -15.41 2.58
N ARG A 199 -5.03 -14.91 1.97
CA ARG A 199 -6.18 -14.41 2.71
C ARG A 199 -6.85 -15.54 3.51
N ARG A 200 -7.10 -16.70 2.90
CA ARG A 200 -7.66 -17.86 3.63
C ARG A 200 -6.77 -18.31 4.79
N GLU A 201 -5.45 -18.34 4.59
CA GLU A 201 -4.51 -18.62 5.68
C GLU A 201 -4.59 -17.58 6.80
N ALA A 202 -4.62 -16.29 6.45
CA ALA A 202 -4.79 -15.21 7.43
C ALA A 202 -6.11 -15.34 8.20
N GLU A 203 -7.20 -15.68 7.51
CA GLU A 203 -8.50 -15.93 8.11
C GLU A 203 -8.47 -17.15 9.03
N GLN A 204 -7.75 -18.22 8.68
CA GLN A 204 -7.56 -19.39 9.55
C GLN A 204 -6.67 -19.14 10.77
N VAL A 205 -5.76 -18.16 10.70
CA VAL A 205 -4.83 -17.83 11.80
C VAL A 205 -5.42 -16.77 12.73
N LEU A 206 -6.07 -15.74 12.18
CA LEU A 206 -6.47 -14.53 12.91
C LEU A 206 -7.96 -14.45 13.25
N LEU A 207 -8.84 -15.20 12.57
CA LEU A 207 -10.28 -15.14 12.79
C LEU A 207 -10.92 -16.30 13.59
N PRO A 208 -10.35 -17.51 13.76
CA PRO A 208 -10.98 -18.46 14.66
C PRO A 208 -10.78 -17.98 16.10
N GLY A 209 -11.82 -18.17 16.91
CA GLY A 209 -11.71 -18.04 18.35
C GLY A 209 -10.58 -18.91 18.95
N PRO A 210 -10.29 -18.74 20.25
CA PRO A 210 -8.96 -18.84 20.88
C PRO A 210 -8.15 -20.16 20.79
N ARG A 211 -8.54 -21.21 20.05
CA ARG A 211 -7.99 -22.56 20.29
C ARG A 211 -7.47 -23.36 19.09
N GLU A 212 -7.57 -22.87 17.86
CA GLU A 212 -7.18 -23.68 16.67
C GLU A 212 -5.97 -23.14 15.87
N TYR A 213 -5.51 -21.91 16.10
CA TYR A 213 -4.41 -21.33 15.30
C TYR A 213 -3.02 -21.94 15.57
N ALA A 214 -2.78 -22.54 16.74
CA ALA A 214 -1.46 -23.04 17.12
C ALA A 214 -0.95 -24.17 16.21
N ALA A 215 -1.84 -25.07 15.78
CA ALA A 215 -1.50 -26.14 14.84
C ALA A 215 -1.22 -25.55 13.44
N THR A 216 -2.07 -24.62 12.99
CA THR A 216 -1.93 -23.91 11.71
C THR A 216 -0.60 -23.18 11.62
N LEU A 217 -0.22 -22.44 12.68
CA LEU A 217 1.05 -21.72 12.73
C LEU A 217 2.24 -22.67 12.69
N ARG A 218 2.21 -23.80 13.41
CA ARG A 218 3.32 -24.77 13.38
C ARG A 218 3.49 -25.47 12.04
N ASP A 219 2.41 -25.67 11.28
CA ASP A 219 2.47 -26.26 9.94
C ASP A 219 2.95 -25.25 8.89
N ALA A 220 2.38 -24.05 8.90
CA ALA A 220 2.62 -23.03 7.88
C ALA A 220 3.90 -22.21 8.10
N TRP A 221 4.41 -22.11 9.33
CA TRP A 221 5.54 -21.23 9.68
C TRP A 221 6.80 -22.05 9.98
N HIS A 222 7.96 -21.47 9.68
CA HIS A 222 9.24 -22.16 9.84
C HIS A 222 9.57 -22.36 11.34
N PRO A 223 10.05 -23.53 11.79
CA PRO A 223 10.45 -23.74 13.19
C PRO A 223 11.53 -22.78 13.69
N GLY A 224 12.41 -22.33 12.78
CA GLY A 224 13.41 -21.30 13.03
C GLY A 224 12.94 -19.87 12.76
N LEU A 225 11.64 -19.59 12.84
CA LEU A 225 11.07 -18.25 12.64
C LEU A 225 11.85 -17.20 13.41
N ARG A 226 12.21 -16.11 12.75
CA ARG A 226 12.82 -14.93 13.41
C ARG A 226 11.78 -13.83 13.52
N THR A 227 11.38 -13.49 14.73
CA THR A 227 10.40 -12.43 14.99
C THR A 227 11.08 -11.18 15.52
N THR A 228 10.72 -10.02 14.99
CA THR A 228 11.04 -8.70 15.55
C THR A 228 9.76 -8.08 16.08
N TRP A 229 9.74 -7.78 17.37
CA TRP A 229 8.59 -7.26 18.09
C TRP A 229 8.52 -5.72 18.06
N PRO A 230 7.36 -5.12 18.38
CA PRO A 230 7.18 -3.66 18.37
C PRO A 230 8.13 -2.91 19.32
N ASP A 231 8.52 -3.54 20.42
CA ASP A 231 9.49 -3.02 21.41
C ASP A 231 10.96 -3.17 20.97
N GLY A 232 11.20 -3.72 19.77
CA GLY A 232 12.54 -4.00 19.24
C GLY A 232 13.13 -5.33 19.71
N ARG A 233 12.44 -6.11 20.55
CA ARG A 233 12.89 -7.44 20.97
C ARG A 233 12.95 -8.39 19.77
N HIS A 234 13.86 -9.36 19.82
CA HIS A 234 13.94 -10.44 18.86
C HIS A 234 13.70 -11.80 19.53
N THR A 235 12.92 -12.67 18.89
CA THR A 235 12.70 -14.04 19.36
C THR A 235 12.87 -15.04 18.23
N LEU A 236 13.09 -16.30 18.59
CA LEU A 236 13.17 -17.44 17.68
C LEU A 236 12.00 -18.39 17.92
N GLY A 237 11.56 -19.06 16.86
CA GLY A 237 10.48 -20.03 16.90
C GLY A 237 9.08 -19.42 16.86
N VAL A 238 8.10 -20.30 16.69
CA VAL A 238 6.68 -19.96 16.55
C VAL A 238 6.00 -19.75 17.90
N ASP A 239 6.45 -20.42 18.97
CA ASP A 239 5.77 -20.39 20.26
C ASP A 239 5.60 -18.97 20.86
N PRO A 240 6.57 -18.04 20.76
CA PRO A 240 6.36 -16.66 21.21
C PRO A 240 5.19 -15.93 20.52
N VAL A 241 4.86 -16.29 19.28
CA VAL A 241 3.71 -15.74 18.53
C VAL A 241 2.42 -16.38 19.02
N ILE A 242 2.43 -17.70 19.26
CA ILE A 242 1.28 -18.42 19.86
C ILE A 242 0.96 -17.83 21.23
N GLU A 243 1.96 -17.61 22.08
CA GLU A 243 1.78 -16.99 23.39
C GLU A 243 1.20 -15.57 23.33
N LEU A 244 1.55 -14.77 22.31
CA LEU A 244 0.93 -13.46 22.10
C LEU A 244 -0.57 -13.61 21.83
N LEU A 245 -0.93 -14.51 20.91
CA LEU A 245 -2.31 -14.75 20.54
C LEU A 245 -3.11 -15.31 21.72
N ASP A 246 -2.54 -16.26 22.48
CA ASP A 246 -3.16 -16.84 23.69
C ASP A 246 -3.42 -15.78 24.75
N ARG A 247 -2.46 -14.88 25.00
CA ARG A 247 -2.65 -13.77 25.95
C ARG A 247 -3.73 -12.80 25.49
N SER A 248 -3.73 -12.43 24.20
CA SER A 248 -4.72 -11.50 23.64
C SER A 248 -6.13 -12.10 23.75
N ALA A 249 -6.28 -13.36 23.33
CA ALA A 249 -7.54 -14.07 23.37
C ALA A 249 -8.03 -14.32 24.81
N GLY A 250 -7.13 -14.63 25.74
CA GLY A 250 -7.44 -14.78 27.17
C GLY A 250 -7.89 -13.48 27.84
N ALA A 251 -7.46 -12.32 27.31
CA ALA A 251 -7.90 -11.00 27.73
C ALA A 251 -9.19 -10.52 27.04
N GLY A 252 -9.83 -11.36 26.20
CA GLY A 252 -11.03 -10.99 25.46
C GLY A 252 -10.77 -10.03 24.29
N VAL A 253 -9.51 -9.90 23.84
CA VAL A 253 -9.16 -9.08 22.69
C VAL A 253 -9.48 -9.85 21.41
N GLU A 254 -10.26 -9.24 20.53
CA GLU A 254 -10.55 -9.76 19.20
C GLU A 254 -9.70 -9.03 18.14
N GLN A 255 -9.20 -9.77 17.15
CA GLN A 255 -8.52 -9.17 16.00
C GLN A 255 -9.40 -9.25 14.76
N ARG A 256 -9.56 -8.11 14.09
CA ARG A 256 -10.25 -8.04 12.81
C ARG A 256 -9.24 -7.85 11.69
N LEU A 257 -9.07 -8.88 10.86
CA LEU A 257 -8.28 -8.77 9.64
C LEU A 257 -8.91 -7.77 8.67
N THR A 258 -8.12 -6.84 8.17
CA THR A 258 -8.61 -5.71 7.35
C THR A 258 -7.96 -5.63 5.99
N THR A 259 -6.65 -5.85 5.93
CA THR A 259 -5.89 -5.87 4.67
C THR A 259 -5.01 -7.11 4.63
N VAL A 260 -4.99 -7.78 3.48
CA VAL A 260 -3.99 -8.80 3.14
C VAL A 260 -3.36 -8.42 1.82
N VAL A 261 -2.04 -8.28 1.82
CA VAL A 261 -1.24 -8.06 0.62
C VAL A 261 -0.24 -9.20 0.52
N ALA A 262 -0.21 -9.91 -0.60
CA ALA A 262 0.65 -11.08 -0.76
C ALA A 262 1.41 -11.05 -2.09
N SER A 263 2.73 -11.07 -1.98
CA SER A 263 3.72 -11.28 -3.03
C SER A 263 4.29 -12.70 -2.91
N ARG A 264 5.03 -13.17 -3.92
CA ARG A 264 5.72 -14.48 -3.88
C ARG A 264 6.56 -14.70 -2.63
N GLN A 265 7.18 -13.65 -2.10
CA GLN A 265 8.11 -13.74 -0.96
C GLN A 265 7.69 -12.91 0.25
N ILE A 266 6.66 -12.06 0.13
CA ILE A 266 6.27 -11.12 1.18
C ILE A 266 4.77 -11.22 1.40
N VAL A 267 4.36 -11.32 2.66
CA VAL A 267 2.95 -11.23 3.06
C VAL A 267 2.82 -10.13 4.10
N ILE A 268 1.79 -9.30 3.96
CA ILE A 268 1.46 -8.25 4.91
C ILE A 268 0.02 -8.44 5.36
N TRP A 269 -0.18 -8.58 6.67
CA TRP A 269 -1.50 -8.53 7.28
C TRP A 269 -1.65 -7.22 8.06
N GLU A 270 -2.78 -6.54 7.88
CA GLU A 270 -3.20 -5.45 8.76
C GLU A 270 -4.44 -5.87 9.53
N THR A 271 -4.45 -5.59 10.82
CA THR A 271 -5.55 -5.91 11.73
C THR A 271 -5.98 -4.67 12.50
N ASP A 272 -7.28 -4.55 12.73
CA ASP A 272 -7.80 -3.69 13.79
C ASP A 272 -7.96 -4.54 15.06
N THR A 273 -7.77 -3.93 16.22
CA THR A 273 -7.89 -4.60 17.51
C THR A 273 -9.14 -4.11 18.22
N LEU A 274 -10.00 -5.04 18.63
CA LEU A 274 -11.19 -4.80 19.42
C LEU A 274 -10.88 -5.23 20.86
N ASN A 275 -10.56 -4.25 21.70
CA ASN A 275 -10.34 -4.48 23.12
C ASN A 275 -11.66 -4.69 23.87
N PRO A 276 -11.64 -5.42 25.00
CA PRO A 276 -12.82 -5.55 25.86
C PRO A 276 -13.31 -4.18 26.35
N PRO A 277 -14.64 -3.96 26.47
CA PRO A 277 -15.21 -2.69 26.92
C PRO A 277 -14.69 -2.20 28.28
N GLU A 278 -14.37 -3.13 29.18
CA GLU A 278 -13.83 -2.89 30.52
C GLU A 278 -12.35 -2.46 30.53
N ASP A 279 -11.59 -2.75 29.48
CA ASP A 279 -10.18 -2.33 29.33
C ASP A 279 -9.89 -1.92 27.86
N PRO A 280 -10.43 -0.77 27.41
CA PRO A 280 -10.40 -0.38 26.00
C PRO A 280 -9.00 -0.05 25.46
N TYR A 281 -7.99 0.03 26.33
CA TYR A 281 -6.60 0.34 25.99
C TYR A 281 -5.64 -0.84 26.25
N HIS A 282 -6.18 -2.06 26.45
CA HIS A 282 -5.39 -3.26 26.74
C HIS A 282 -4.32 -3.54 25.67
N CYS A 283 -4.73 -3.54 24.40
CA CYS A 283 -3.86 -3.73 23.25
C CYS A 283 -3.91 -2.51 22.31
N PRO A 284 -2.83 -2.22 21.57
CA PRO A 284 -2.80 -1.15 20.58
C PRO A 284 -3.96 -1.26 19.57
N ALA A 285 -4.40 -0.13 18.99
CA ALA A 285 -5.61 -0.06 18.16
C ALA A 285 -5.58 -0.92 16.89
N GLY A 286 -4.39 -1.29 16.43
CA GLY A 286 -4.19 -2.19 15.31
C GLY A 286 -2.77 -2.69 15.22
N SER A 287 -2.52 -3.62 14.29
CA SER A 287 -1.18 -4.13 14.04
C SER A 287 -0.94 -4.46 12.58
N ALA A 288 0.32 -4.31 12.15
CA ALA A 288 0.81 -4.74 10.85
C ALA A 288 1.83 -5.87 11.03
N TRP A 289 1.59 -6.99 10.33
CA TRP A 289 2.42 -8.18 10.35
C TRP A 289 3.14 -8.27 9.01
N LEU A 290 4.42 -7.91 8.98
CA LEU A 290 5.26 -8.01 7.81
C LEU A 290 6.03 -9.33 7.84
N MET A 291 5.71 -10.22 6.91
CA MET A 291 6.23 -11.59 6.87
C MET A 291 7.02 -11.84 5.59
N TRP A 292 8.15 -12.53 5.72
CA TRP A 292 8.94 -13.03 4.60
C TRP A 292 8.82 -14.54 4.52
N LEU A 293 8.54 -15.01 3.31
CA LEU A 293 8.40 -16.42 2.99
C LEU A 293 9.74 -17.00 2.54
N ASP A 294 10.09 -18.16 3.07
CA ASP A 294 11.16 -19.03 2.59
C ASP A 294 10.54 -20.39 2.22
N THR A 295 10.70 -20.82 0.97
CA THR A 295 10.05 -22.02 0.40
C THR A 295 8.55 -22.14 0.70
N GLY A 296 7.84 -21.00 0.76
CA GLY A 296 6.39 -20.93 1.00
C GLY A 296 5.97 -20.89 2.47
N ARG A 297 6.90 -21.00 3.41
CA ARG A 297 6.69 -20.89 4.87
C ARG A 297 7.18 -19.56 5.42
N VAL A 298 6.55 -19.03 6.46
CA VAL A 298 7.02 -17.77 7.09
C VAL A 298 8.31 -18.02 7.87
N GLY A 299 9.42 -17.45 7.39
CA GLY A 299 10.75 -17.56 8.01
C GLY A 299 11.17 -16.34 8.82
N ARG A 300 10.62 -15.16 8.50
CA ARG A 300 10.85 -13.91 9.23
C ARG A 300 9.53 -13.19 9.43
N LEU A 301 9.32 -12.66 10.62
CA LEU A 301 8.19 -11.81 10.98
C LEU A 301 8.71 -10.52 11.59
N ARG A 302 8.09 -9.40 11.21
CA ARG A 302 8.21 -8.13 11.91
C ARG A 302 6.81 -7.64 12.25
N LEU A 303 6.55 -7.49 13.55
CA LEU A 303 5.29 -7.00 14.06
C LEU A 303 5.42 -5.50 14.37
N PHE A 304 4.43 -4.75 13.94
CA PHE A 304 4.29 -3.34 14.25
C PHE A 304 2.92 -3.10 14.88
N SER A 305 2.87 -2.25 15.91
CA SER A 305 1.64 -1.87 16.58
C SER A 305 1.30 -0.43 16.25
N GLU A 306 0.07 -0.20 15.82
CA GLU A 306 -0.46 1.15 15.66
C GLU A 306 -0.84 1.69 17.05
N PRO A 307 -0.27 2.83 17.48
CA PRO A 307 -0.66 3.43 18.75
C PRO A 307 -2.15 3.80 18.72
N HIS A 308 -2.78 3.84 19.90
CA HIS A 308 -4.13 4.39 19.99
C HIS A 308 -4.17 5.82 19.44
N ALA A 309 -5.24 6.15 18.72
CA ALA A 309 -5.53 7.54 18.40
C ALA A 309 -5.71 8.30 19.72
N ALA A 310 -4.81 9.26 19.98
CA ALA A 310 -4.88 10.18 21.12
C ALA A 310 -6.04 11.16 20.96
#